data_AF-A0A506U4E4-F1
#
_entry.id   AF-A0A506U4E4-F1
#
_cell.length_a   1.000
_cell.length_b   1.000
_cell.length_c   1.000
_cell.angle_alpha   90.00
_cell.angle_beta   90.00
_cell.angle_gamma   90.00
#
_symmetry.space_group_name_H-M   'P 1'
#
loop_
_entity.id
_entity.type
_entity.pdbx_description
1 polymer ?
#
loop_
_entity_poly.entity_id
_entity_poly.type
_entity_poly.pdbx_seq_one_letter_code
_entity_poly.pdbx_strand_id
1 'polypeptide(L)'
;MPKKAYLSAIGAIMIALTPAASFAQDATLDVPALEQRANDGDASAMMKLARAYSTGDGVEQDDAKAVDFFQQAADKGNSGALLALARAYQSGTGVPMDEAKAVDFFQQAADKGN
;
A
#
# COMPACT_ATOMS: atom_id res chain seq x y z
N MET A 1 8.57 20.12 26.94
CA MET A 1 7.69 19.32 26.07
C MET A 1 8.47 18.13 25.54
N PRO A 2 8.14 16.88 25.92
CA PRO A 2 8.50 15.74 25.10
C PRO A 2 7.28 14.89 24.71
N LYS A 3 7.37 14.37 23.49
CA LYS A 3 6.34 13.65 22.74
C LYS A 3 5.94 12.36 23.48
N LYS A 4 4.63 12.14 23.61
CA LYS A 4 4.07 10.95 24.26
C LYS A 4 4.48 9.70 23.50
N ALA A 5 5.04 8.76 24.26
CA ALA A 5 5.26 7.39 23.86
C ALA A 5 3.93 6.74 23.47
N TYR A 6 3.90 6.09 22.31
CA TYR A 6 2.93 5.03 22.03
C TYR A 6 3.70 3.71 22.02
N LEU A 7 3.66 3.02 23.15
CA LEU A 7 3.81 1.57 23.17
C LEU A 7 2.50 0.98 22.64
N SER A 8 2.59 0.17 21.59
CA SER A 8 1.69 -0.96 21.40
C SER A 8 2.53 -2.12 20.89
N ALA A 9 2.70 -3.11 21.76
CA ALA A 9 3.32 -4.38 21.44
C ALA A 9 2.32 -5.23 20.65
N ILE A 10 2.81 -5.92 19.61
CA ILE A 10 2.47 -7.28 19.10
C ILE A 10 3.29 -7.39 17.79
N GLY A 11 4.17 -8.35 17.53
CA GLY A 11 4.70 -9.47 18.30
C GLY A 11 5.91 -9.97 17.51
N ALA A 12 6.96 -10.36 18.22
CA ALA A 12 8.10 -11.05 17.61
C ALA A 12 7.62 -12.41 17.08
N ILE A 13 7.81 -12.67 15.78
CA ILE A 13 7.76 -14.03 15.25
C ILE A 13 9.18 -14.37 14.80
N MET A 14 9.95 -14.96 15.73
CA MET A 14 11.04 -15.85 15.37
C MET A 14 10.42 -17.14 14.84
N ILE A 15 10.59 -17.44 13.55
CA ILE A 15 10.47 -18.81 13.04
C ILE A 15 11.77 -19.14 12.32
N ALA A 16 12.40 -20.19 12.79
CA ALA A 16 13.65 -20.75 12.30
C ALA A 16 13.42 -21.56 11.00
N LEU A 17 14.37 -21.39 10.07
CA LEU A 17 15.00 -22.41 9.22
C LEU A 17 14.16 -23.66 8.82
N THR A 18 13.75 -23.72 7.56
CA THR A 18 13.65 -24.96 6.76
C THR A 18 14.06 -24.69 5.29
N PRO A 19 14.72 -25.65 4.61
CA PRO A 19 15.44 -25.39 3.36
C PRO A 19 14.59 -25.61 2.10
N ALA A 20 15.10 -25.02 1.02
CA ALA A 20 14.83 -25.20 -0.42
C ALA A 20 13.79 -26.25 -0.88
N ALA A 21 13.04 -25.83 -1.91
CA ALA A 21 12.19 -26.58 -2.83
C ALA A 21 10.69 -26.62 -2.49
N SER A 22 9.98 -25.62 -2.99
CA SER A 22 8.63 -25.75 -3.55
C SER A 22 8.46 -24.73 -4.68
N PHE A 23 8.96 -25.05 -5.87
CA PHE A 23 8.50 -24.42 -7.11
C PHE A 23 7.09 -24.93 -7.38
N ALA A 24 6.13 -24.45 -6.60
CA ALA A 24 4.72 -24.57 -6.88
C ALA A 24 4.22 -23.19 -7.27
N GLN A 25 3.81 -23.11 -8.52
CA GLN A 25 3.19 -21.98 -9.17
C GLN A 25 1.79 -21.77 -8.57
N ASP A 26 1.72 -21.33 -7.31
CA ASP A 26 0.49 -20.85 -6.69
C ASP A 26 0.40 -19.35 -6.93
N ALA A 27 -0.71 -18.92 -7.50
CA ALA A 27 -1.05 -17.51 -7.71
C ALA A 27 -1.45 -16.82 -6.38
N THR A 28 -0.74 -17.15 -5.29
CA THR A 28 -0.91 -16.51 -3.99
C THR A 28 -0.05 -15.25 -3.96
N LEU A 29 -0.63 -14.16 -3.47
CA LEU A 29 0.09 -12.92 -3.28
C LEU A 29 1.22 -13.15 -2.25
N ASP A 30 2.48 -13.10 -2.69
CA ASP A 30 3.64 -13.17 -1.80
C ASP A 30 3.84 -11.79 -1.12
N VAL A 31 3.05 -11.56 -0.07
CA VAL A 31 3.06 -10.31 0.71
C VAL A 31 4.46 -10.02 1.27
N PRO A 32 5.18 -10.97 1.90
CA PRO A 32 6.54 -10.71 2.39
C PRO A 32 7.51 -10.25 1.30
N ALA A 33 7.53 -10.91 0.13
CA ALA A 33 8.42 -10.50 -0.96
C ALA A 33 8.03 -9.13 -1.54
N LEU A 34 6.73 -8.81 -1.58
CA LEU A 34 6.25 -7.50 -2.02
C LEU A 34 6.58 -6.41 -1.01
N GLU A 35 6.49 -6.67 0.31
CA GLU A 35 6.87 -5.73 1.35
C GLU A 35 8.36 -5.42 1.29
N GLN A 36 9.21 -6.43 1.08
CA GLN A 36 10.64 -6.21 0.85
C GLN A 36 10.89 -5.32 -0.37
N ARG A 37 10.27 -5.63 -1.52
CA ARG A 37 10.43 -4.84 -2.75
C ARG A 37 9.90 -3.41 -2.58
N ALA A 38 8.79 -3.23 -1.87
CA ALA A 38 8.25 -1.92 -1.55
C ALA A 38 9.24 -1.12 -0.70
N ASN A 39 9.87 -1.75 0.30
CA ASN A 39 10.93 -1.12 1.08
C ASN A 39 12.17 -0.76 0.23
N ASP A 40 12.47 -1.57 -0.78
CA ASP A 40 13.53 -1.29 -1.77
C ASP A 40 13.13 -0.18 -2.78
N GLY A 41 11.91 0.35 -2.69
CA GLY A 41 11.41 1.46 -3.50
C GLY A 41 10.69 1.06 -4.79
N ASP A 42 10.33 -0.22 -4.95
CA ASP A 42 9.59 -0.71 -6.10
C ASP A 42 8.12 -0.24 -6.06
N ALA A 43 7.81 0.79 -6.86
CA ALA A 43 6.46 1.33 -6.97
C ALA A 43 5.42 0.31 -7.47
N SER A 44 5.82 -0.70 -8.25
CA SER A 44 4.91 -1.76 -8.69
C SER A 44 4.57 -2.71 -7.54
N ALA A 45 5.51 -2.96 -6.64
CA ALA A 45 5.26 -3.76 -5.44
C ALA A 45 4.33 -3.02 -4.47
N MET A 46 4.57 -1.73 -4.23
CA MET A 46 3.67 -0.87 -3.45
C MET A 46 2.25 -0.89 -4.01
N MET A 47 2.09 -0.80 -5.34
CA MET A 47 0.78 -0.84 -6.00
C MET A 47 0.05 -2.17 -5.81
N LYS A 48 0.79 -3.28 -5.83
CA LYS A 48 0.22 -4.62 -5.59
C LYS A 48 -0.22 -4.77 -4.14
N LEU A 49 0.58 -4.33 -3.17
CA LEU A 49 0.21 -4.34 -1.76
C LEU A 49 -0.99 -3.44 -1.50
N ALA A 50 -1.00 -2.23 -2.06
CA ALA A 50 -2.13 -1.31 -1.92
C ALA A 50 -3.44 -1.94 -2.42
N ARG A 51 -3.40 -2.57 -3.60
CA ARG A 51 -4.56 -3.29 -4.13
C ARG A 51 -4.96 -4.46 -3.22
N ALA A 52 -3.99 -5.25 -2.77
CA ALA A 52 -4.25 -6.39 -1.90
C ALA A 52 -4.94 -5.99 -0.61
N TYR A 53 -4.45 -4.94 0.06
CA TYR A 53 -5.06 -4.38 1.26
C TYR A 53 -6.44 -3.77 0.98
N SER A 54 -6.66 -3.17 -0.19
CA SER A 54 -7.97 -2.63 -0.54
C SER A 54 -9.01 -3.71 -0.87
N THR A 55 -8.59 -4.85 -1.44
CA THR A 55 -9.51 -5.94 -1.82
C THR A 55 -9.56 -7.09 -0.82
N GLY A 56 -8.66 -7.13 0.17
CA GLY A 56 -8.47 -8.28 1.04
C GLY A 56 -7.94 -9.52 0.31
N ASP A 57 -7.16 -9.33 -0.78
CA ASP A 57 -6.65 -10.45 -1.58
C ASP A 57 -5.32 -10.95 -0.99
N GLY A 58 -5.35 -12.12 -0.34
CA GLY A 58 -4.17 -12.69 0.33
C GLY A 58 -3.75 -11.98 1.62
N VAL A 59 -4.46 -10.92 2.03
CA VAL A 59 -4.28 -10.18 3.29
C VAL A 59 -5.63 -9.82 3.89
N GLU A 60 -5.66 -9.48 5.17
CA GLU A 60 -6.84 -8.82 5.76
C GLU A 60 -7.07 -7.47 5.08
N GLN A 61 -8.31 -7.19 4.70
CA GLN A 61 -8.67 -5.92 4.05
C GLN A 61 -8.42 -4.77 5.03
N ASP A 62 -7.61 -3.81 4.61
CA ASP A 62 -7.29 -2.60 5.35
C ASP A 62 -7.12 -1.45 4.35
N ASP A 63 -8.21 -0.73 4.13
CA ASP A 63 -8.23 0.39 3.18
C ASP A 63 -7.31 1.53 3.63
N ALA A 64 -7.08 1.72 4.93
CA ALA A 64 -6.17 2.75 5.43
C ALA A 64 -4.73 2.40 5.07
N LYS A 65 -4.32 1.14 5.29
CA LYS A 65 -3.01 0.64 4.87
C LYS A 65 -2.85 0.65 3.35
N ALA A 66 -3.92 0.39 2.60
CA ALA A 66 -3.91 0.53 1.15
C ALA A 66 -3.59 1.96 0.71
N VAL A 67 -4.24 2.96 1.32
CA VAL A 67 -3.98 4.38 1.04
C VAL A 67 -2.53 4.77 1.34
N ASP A 68 -1.94 4.28 2.43
CA ASP A 68 -0.53 4.53 2.74
C ASP A 68 0.41 4.01 1.65
N PHE A 69 0.16 2.82 1.10
CA PHE A 69 0.95 2.30 -0.01
C PHE A 69 0.68 3.04 -1.33
N PHE A 70 -0.56 3.46 -1.60
CA PHE A 70 -0.86 4.31 -2.75
C PHE A 70 -0.11 5.65 -2.64
N GLN A 71 -0.02 6.25 -1.45
CA GLN A 71 0.74 7.48 -1.25
C GLN A 71 2.23 7.30 -1.54
N GLN A 72 2.83 6.24 -1.01
CA GLN A 72 4.24 5.93 -1.29
C GLN A 72 4.51 5.71 -2.79
N ALA A 73 3.61 5.00 -3.48
CA ALA A 73 3.73 4.80 -4.93
C ALA A 73 3.54 6.11 -5.72
N ALA A 74 2.63 6.98 -5.28
CA ALA A 74 2.41 8.30 -5.86
C ALA A 74 3.64 9.21 -5.68
N ASP A 75 4.29 9.17 -4.52
CA ASP A 75 5.54 9.90 -4.23
C ASP A 75 6.69 9.46 -5.15
N LYS A 76 6.65 8.20 -5.62
CA LYS A 76 7.57 7.67 -6.66
C LYS A 76 7.16 8.02 -8.09
N GLY A 77 6.11 8.83 -8.25
CA GLY A 77 5.62 9.30 -9.55
C GLY A 77 4.67 8.33 -10.26
N ASN A 78 4.13 7.33 -9.57
CA ASN A 78 3.15 6.42 -10.18
C ASN A 78 1.79 7.12 -10.37
N SER A 79 1.41 7.36 -11.62
CA SER A 79 0.14 8.00 -11.98
C SER A 79 -1.09 7.15 -11.63
N GLY A 80 -0.97 5.82 -11.68
CA GLY A 80 -2.03 4.91 -11.25
C GLY A 80 -2.30 5.00 -9.74
N ALA A 81 -1.26 5.25 -8.94
CA ALA A 81 -1.41 5.44 -7.51
C ALA A 81 -2.10 6.77 -7.16
N LEU A 82 -1.76 7.85 -7.88
CA LEU A 82 -2.47 9.14 -7.76
C LEU A 82 -3.97 9.00 -8.07
N LEU A 83 -4.32 8.25 -9.10
CA LEU A 83 -5.72 7.98 -9.44
C LEU A 83 -6.44 7.17 -8.34
N ALA A 84 -5.76 6.21 -7.72
CA ALA A 84 -6.30 5.43 -6.62
C ALA A 84 -6.52 6.29 -5.36
N LEU A 85 -5.57 7.17 -5.02
CA LEU A 85 -5.73 8.15 -3.93
C LEU A 85 -6.89 9.10 -4.15
N ALA A 86 -7.02 9.61 -5.38
CA ALA A 86 -8.12 10.51 -5.74
C ALA A 86 -9.48 9.83 -5.49
N ARG A 87 -9.62 8.56 -5.89
CA ARG A 87 -10.81 7.76 -5.62
C ARG A 87 -11.03 7.50 -4.14
N ALA A 88 -9.98 7.16 -3.40
CA ALA A 88 -10.07 6.90 -1.96
C ALA A 88 -10.57 8.14 -1.19
N TYR A 89 -10.07 9.33 -1.52
CA TYR A 89 -10.54 10.59 -0.95
C TYR A 89 -11.94 10.98 -1.42
N GLN A 90 -12.33 10.63 -2.65
CA GLN A 90 -13.68 10.85 -3.16
C GLN A 90 -14.72 9.97 -2.47
N SER A 91 -14.41 8.69 -2.22
CA SER A 91 -15.35 7.74 -1.60
C SER A 91 -15.25 7.69 -0.07
N GLY A 92 -14.20 8.28 0.52
CA GLY A 92 -13.90 8.13 1.94
C GLY A 92 -13.45 6.71 2.33
N THR A 93 -12.82 5.98 1.42
CA THR A 93 -12.37 4.60 1.63
C THR A 93 -10.95 4.61 2.19
N GLY A 94 -10.76 4.15 3.43
CA GLY A 94 -9.46 4.15 4.11
C GLY A 94 -8.98 5.51 4.60
N VAL A 95 -9.60 6.60 4.15
CA VAL A 95 -9.35 7.98 4.58
C VAL A 95 -10.66 8.75 4.74
N PRO A 96 -10.69 9.82 5.55
CA PRO A 96 -11.82 10.73 5.56
C PRO A 96 -12.09 11.29 4.16
N MET A 97 -13.37 11.33 3.78
CA MET A 97 -13.80 11.90 2.50
C MET A 97 -13.34 13.37 2.42
N ASP A 98 -12.65 13.70 1.33
CA ASP A 98 -12.12 15.04 1.06
C ASP A 98 -12.10 15.26 -0.46
N GLU A 99 -13.18 15.85 -0.97
CA GLU A 99 -13.32 16.12 -2.41
C GLU A 99 -12.26 17.08 -2.94
N ALA A 100 -11.80 18.03 -2.12
CA ALA A 100 -10.77 18.99 -2.53
C ALA A 100 -9.43 18.27 -2.75
N LYS A 101 -9.04 17.37 -1.85
CA LYS A 101 -7.87 16.50 -2.05
C LYS A 101 -8.05 15.55 -3.21
N ALA A 102 -9.24 14.98 -3.41
CA ALA A 102 -9.50 14.10 -4.54
C ALA A 102 -9.23 14.82 -5.87
N VAL A 103 -9.75 16.05 -6.02
CA VAL A 103 -9.51 16.88 -7.22
C VAL A 103 -8.03 17.19 -7.40
N ASP A 104 -7.30 17.52 -6.34
CA ASP A 104 -5.86 17.78 -6.40
C ASP A 104 -5.09 16.56 -6.93
N PHE A 105 -5.37 15.36 -6.41
CA PHE A 105 -4.75 14.13 -6.90
C PHE A 105 -5.15 13.79 -8.33
N PHE A 106 -6.40 14.03 -8.74
CA PHE A 106 -6.82 13.87 -10.15
C PHE A 106 -6.06 14.81 -11.08
N GLN A 107 -5.86 16.06 -10.70
CA GLN A 107 -5.11 17.02 -11.49
C GLN A 107 -3.64 16.59 -11.63
N GLN A 108 -3.00 16.20 -10.52
CA GLN A 108 -1.63 15.68 -10.54
C GLN A 108 -1.49 14.43 -11.42
N ALA A 109 -2.48 13.53 -11.40
CA ALA A 109 -2.50 12.35 -12.26
C ALA A 109 -2.63 12.72 -13.75
N ALA A 110 -3.49 13.70 -14.07
CA ALA A 110 -3.67 14.20 -15.43
C ALA A 110 -2.40 14.88 -15.97
N ASP A 111 -1.73 15.68 -15.13
CA ASP A 111 -0.50 16.38 -15.51
C ASP A 111 0.67 15.43 -15.77
N LYS A 112 0.71 14.27 -15.10
CA LYS A 112 1.71 13.22 -15.34
C LYS A 112 1.36 12.26 -16.47
N GLY A 113 0.11 12.29 -16.95
CA GLY A 113 -0.38 11.43 -18.04
C GLY A 113 -0.26 12.05 -19.43
N ASN A 114 0.04 13.34 -19.52
CA ASN A 114 0.37 14.07 -20.75
C ASN A 114 1.89 14.12 -20.99
#